data_AF-A0A3B4VF78-F1
#
_entry.id   AF-A0A3B4VF78-F1
#
_cell.length_a   1.000
_cell.length_b   1.000
_cell.length_c   1.000
_cell.angle_alpha   90.00
_cell.angle_beta   90.00
_cell.angle_gamma   90.00
#
_symmetry.space_group_name_H-M   'P 1'
#
loop_
_entity.id
_entity.type
_entity.pdbx_description
1 polymer ?
#
loop_
_entity_poly.entity_id
_entity_poly.type
_entity_poly.pdbx_seq_one_letter_code
_entity_poly.pdbx_strand_id
1 'polypeptide(L)'
;MFGLMFSMRTGSSWPRSHLCRLSSLLLPPLSRNNSSKMSSDSHWLSPAAREELVMELRATGWMEVEDRDAIFKELHFKTFNQAFGFMSRVALQAEKMNHHPEWFNVYNKVQITLTTHDCGGLSKRDIKMAKFIDKVSLSM
;
A
#
# COMPACT_ATOMS: atom_id res chain seq x y z
N MET A 1 -50.02 27.23 -4.93
CA MET A 1 -50.90 26.58 -3.94
C MET A 1 -51.22 25.19 -4.45
N PHE A 2 -50.77 24.16 -3.74
CA PHE A 2 -51.37 22.83 -3.53
C PHE A 2 -50.27 21.93 -2.98
N GLY A 3 -50.26 21.78 -1.66
CA GLY A 3 -49.50 20.75 -0.97
C GLY A 3 -50.39 19.54 -0.69
N LEU A 4 -49.77 18.37 -0.55
CA LEU A 4 -50.29 17.19 0.16
C LEU A 4 -49.06 16.40 0.59
N MET A 5 -48.67 16.48 1.87
CA MET A 5 -49.14 15.71 3.01
C MET A 5 -48.37 14.39 3.21
N PHE A 6 -47.61 14.39 4.31
CA PHE A 6 -47.05 13.24 4.99
C PHE A 6 -48.15 12.22 5.33
N SER A 7 -47.86 10.93 5.15
CA SER A 7 -48.61 9.83 5.73
C SER A 7 -47.67 8.92 6.50
N MET A 8 -47.63 9.07 7.83
CA MET A 8 -47.14 8.04 8.73
C MET A 8 -48.20 6.94 8.82
N ARG A 9 -47.81 5.68 8.66
CA ARG A 9 -48.57 4.53 9.16
C ARG A 9 -47.67 3.61 9.98
N THR A 10 -48.31 3.14 11.04
CA THR A 10 -47.84 2.47 12.23
C THR A 10 -47.78 0.95 12.07
N GLY A 11 -46.77 0.33 12.69
CA GLY A 11 -46.86 -0.86 13.54
C GLY A 11 -47.39 -2.21 12.98
N SER A 12 -46.54 -3.25 13.08
CA SER A 12 -46.95 -4.63 13.37
C SER A 12 -45.73 -5.43 13.88
N SER A 13 -45.58 -5.56 15.20
CA SER A 13 -45.78 -6.80 15.98
C SER A 13 -44.77 -7.94 15.70
N TRP A 14 -43.77 -8.06 16.58
CA TRP A 14 -42.88 -9.22 16.69
C TRP A 14 -43.43 -10.19 17.74
N PRO A 15 -43.61 -11.49 17.44
CA PRO A 15 -43.98 -12.45 18.47
C PRO A 15 -42.76 -12.88 19.29
N ARG A 16 -42.96 -12.93 20.60
CA ARG A 16 -41.97 -13.28 21.62
C ARG A 16 -42.45 -14.56 22.32
N SER A 17 -41.80 -15.69 22.07
CA SER A 17 -41.56 -16.77 23.04
C SER A 17 -41.06 -18.03 22.31
N HIS A 18 -39.94 -18.59 22.74
CA HIS A 18 -39.91 -19.86 23.46
C HIS A 18 -38.48 -20.12 23.93
N LEU A 19 -38.35 -20.24 25.25
CA LEU A 19 -37.18 -20.74 25.95
C LEU A 19 -36.91 -22.18 25.51
N CYS A 20 -35.69 -22.48 25.07
CA CYS A 20 -35.18 -23.85 25.08
C CYS A 20 -33.81 -23.84 25.76
N ARG A 21 -33.70 -24.65 26.82
CA ARG A 21 -32.60 -24.72 27.78
C ARG A 21 -31.57 -25.75 27.30
N LEU A 22 -30.30 -25.42 27.54
CA LEU A 22 -29.15 -26.31 27.76
C LEU A 22 -28.63 -27.17 26.58
N SER A 23 -27.46 -26.79 26.08
CA SER A 23 -26.32 -27.71 26.04
C SER A 23 -25.02 -26.95 26.27
N SER A 24 -24.36 -27.29 27.36
CA SER A 24 -23.01 -26.83 27.72
C SER A 24 -22.01 -27.54 26.82
N LEU A 25 -21.65 -26.91 25.70
CA LEU A 25 -20.45 -27.26 24.95
C LEU A 25 -19.34 -26.31 25.40
N LEU A 26 -18.37 -26.88 26.13
CA LEU A 26 -17.12 -26.23 26.50
C LEU A 26 -16.39 -25.80 25.22
N LEU A 27 -16.46 -24.51 24.90
CA LEU A 27 -15.56 -23.89 23.93
C LEU A 27 -14.15 -23.83 24.56
N PRO A 28 -13.10 -24.32 23.89
CA PRO A 28 -11.75 -24.11 24.38
C PRO A 28 -11.43 -22.60 24.33
N PRO A 29 -10.60 -22.09 25.25
CA PRO A 29 -10.25 -20.69 25.26
C PRO A 29 -9.51 -20.36 23.96
N LEU A 30 -10.06 -19.44 23.18
CA LEU A 30 -9.31 -18.79 22.12
C LEU A 30 -8.18 -18.01 22.80
N SER A 31 -6.98 -18.59 22.81
CA SER A 31 -5.74 -17.89 23.08
C SER A 31 -5.59 -16.83 22.00
N ARG A 32 -6.14 -15.64 22.27
CA ARG A 32 -5.97 -14.47 21.42
C ARG A 32 -4.60 -13.88 21.72
N ASN A 33 -3.56 -14.59 21.31
CA ASN A 33 -2.22 -14.03 21.17
C ASN A 33 -2.26 -13.09 19.97
N ASN A 34 -2.82 -11.89 20.16
CA ASN A 34 -2.58 -10.79 19.26
C ASN A 34 -1.33 -10.05 19.75
N SER A 35 -0.19 -10.73 19.65
CA SER A 35 1.07 -9.99 19.57
C SER A 35 0.99 -9.25 18.24
N SER A 36 0.66 -7.97 18.34
CA SER A 36 0.75 -7.03 17.23
C SER A 36 2.15 -7.14 16.64
N LYS A 37 2.27 -7.88 15.53
CA LYS A 37 3.38 -7.78 14.60
C LYS A 37 3.24 -6.41 13.94
N MET A 38 3.48 -5.35 14.72
CA MET A 38 3.66 -4.00 14.17
C MET A 38 4.77 -4.13 13.14
N SER A 39 4.45 -3.77 11.90
CA SER A 39 5.16 -4.22 10.72
C SER A 39 6.61 -3.73 10.76
N SER A 40 7.55 -4.66 10.95
CA SER A 40 9.00 -4.41 10.88
C SER A 40 9.48 -3.88 9.52
N ASP A 41 8.58 -3.77 8.55
CA ASP A 41 8.80 -3.20 7.23
C ASP A 41 8.75 -1.66 7.21
N SER A 42 8.17 -1.00 8.21
CA SER A 42 8.09 0.47 8.33
C SER A 42 9.25 1.10 9.08
N HIS A 43 10.19 0.30 9.58
CA HIS A 43 11.37 0.79 10.28
C HIS A 43 12.46 1.09 9.26
N TRP A 44 13.31 2.09 9.55
CA TRP A 44 14.46 2.40 8.70
C TRP A 44 15.38 1.18 8.53
N LEU A 45 16.04 1.09 7.38
CA LEU A 45 16.99 0.01 7.10
C LEU A 45 18.17 0.07 8.07
N SER A 46 18.61 -1.08 8.58
CA SER A 46 19.87 -1.16 9.31
C SER A 46 21.05 -0.87 8.37
N PRO A 47 22.19 -0.35 8.86
CA PRO A 47 23.34 -0.03 8.00
C PRO A 47 23.78 -1.20 7.12
N ALA A 48 23.87 -2.41 7.68
CA ALA A 48 24.23 -3.61 6.92
C ALA A 48 23.20 -3.96 5.82
N ALA A 49 21.91 -3.88 6.13
CA ALA A 49 20.86 -4.15 5.15
C ALA A 49 20.78 -3.05 4.07
N ARG A 50 21.08 -1.81 4.43
CA ARG A 50 21.16 -0.68 3.49
C ARG A 50 22.27 -0.92 2.47
N GLU A 51 23.47 -1.24 2.93
CA GLU A 51 24.63 -1.49 2.06
C GLU A 51 24.30 -2.53 0.97
N GLU A 52 23.81 -3.70 1.39
CA GLU A 52 23.46 -4.81 0.49
C GLU A 52 22.33 -4.43 -0.48
N LEU A 53 21.19 -3.98 0.04
CA LEU A 53 19.99 -3.75 -0.78
C LEU A 53 20.11 -2.53 -1.69
N VAL A 54 20.77 -1.46 -1.24
CA VAL A 54 20.99 -0.27 -2.07
C VAL A 54 22.04 -0.58 -3.15
N MET A 55 23.05 -1.39 -2.86
CA MET A 55 24.02 -1.83 -3.89
C MET A 55 23.34 -2.60 -5.03
N GLU A 56 22.39 -3.49 -4.72
CA GLU A 56 21.60 -4.17 -5.75
C GLU A 56 20.79 -3.19 -6.62
N LEU A 57 20.16 -2.19 -6.00
CA LEU A 57 19.37 -1.19 -6.72
C LEU A 57 20.23 -0.25 -7.57
N ARG A 58 21.46 0.07 -7.12
CA ARG A 58 22.43 0.80 -7.95
C ARG A 58 22.77 0.04 -9.23
N ALA A 59 22.89 -1.28 -9.16
CA ALA A 59 23.15 -2.10 -10.34
C ALA A 59 22.02 -2.05 -11.37
N THR A 60 20.79 -1.71 -10.96
CA THR A 60 19.66 -1.50 -11.86
C THR A 60 19.40 -0.03 -12.18
N GLY A 61 20.27 0.89 -11.77
CA GLY A 61 20.21 2.31 -12.11
C GLY A 61 19.44 3.21 -11.13
N TRP A 62 19.15 2.73 -9.93
CA TRP A 62 18.71 3.61 -8.83
C TRP A 62 19.90 4.35 -8.23
N MET A 63 19.67 5.58 -7.80
CA MET A 63 20.65 6.44 -7.17
C MET A 63 20.11 6.91 -5.81
N GLU A 64 20.97 7.20 -4.86
CA GLU A 64 20.56 7.89 -3.64
C GLU A 64 20.37 9.38 -3.92
N VAL A 65 19.41 10.00 -3.24
CA VAL A 65 19.17 11.44 -3.33
C VAL A 65 20.13 12.16 -2.37
N GLU A 66 20.76 13.24 -2.84
CA GLU A 66 21.59 14.09 -1.98
C GLU A 66 20.73 14.76 -0.89
N ASP A 67 21.24 14.83 0.33
CA ASP A 67 20.58 15.44 1.50
C ASP A 67 19.23 14.85 1.92
N ARG A 68 18.84 13.69 1.37
CA ARG A 68 17.58 13.02 1.72
C ARG A 68 17.76 11.51 1.72
N ASP A 69 17.26 10.84 2.77
CA ASP A 69 17.26 9.37 2.83
C ASP A 69 16.18 8.79 1.92
N ALA A 70 16.47 8.80 0.62
CA ALA A 70 15.60 8.39 -0.46
C ALA A 70 16.41 7.82 -1.63
N ILE A 71 15.75 7.05 -2.48
CA ILE A 71 16.29 6.57 -3.75
C ILE A 71 15.52 7.15 -4.93
N PHE A 72 16.22 7.36 -6.03
CA PHE A 72 15.72 7.99 -7.23
C PHE A 72 16.07 7.18 -8.48
N LYS A 73 15.17 7.17 -9.46
CA LYS A 73 15.43 6.62 -10.79
C LYS A 73 14.61 7.35 -11.85
N GLU A 74 15.22 7.59 -13.00
CA GLU A 74 14.55 8.10 -14.20
C GLU A 74 14.38 6.96 -15.23
N LEU A 75 13.16 6.82 -15.75
CA LEU A 75 12.79 5.82 -16.77
C LEU A 75 12.34 6.53 -18.05
N HIS A 76 12.81 6.04 -19.20
CA HIS A 76 12.41 6.54 -20.52
C HIS A 76 11.67 5.44 -21.30
N PHE A 77 10.48 5.78 -21.78
CA PHE A 77 9.63 4.90 -22.59
C PHE A 77 9.60 5.38 -24.05
N LYS A 78 8.96 4.63 -24.96
CA LYS A 78 8.86 5.07 -26.37
C LYS A 78 7.82 6.18 -26.56
N THR A 79 6.73 6.13 -25.79
CA THR A 79 5.60 7.05 -25.92
C THR A 79 4.99 7.37 -24.56
N PHE A 80 4.17 8.43 -24.50
CA PHE A 80 3.38 8.74 -23.30
C PHE A 80 2.42 7.60 -22.92
N ASN A 81 1.82 6.91 -23.89
CA ASN A 81 0.89 5.81 -23.61
C ASN A 81 1.61 4.66 -22.87
N GLN A 82 2.83 4.31 -23.29
CA GLN A 82 3.64 3.32 -22.57
C GLN A 82 4.00 3.80 -21.16
N ALA A 83 4.45 5.04 -21.01
CA ALA A 83 4.79 5.61 -19.71
C ALA A 83 3.59 5.58 -18.75
N PHE A 84 2.41 6.01 -19.21
CA PHE A 84 1.21 6.02 -18.39
C PHE A 84 0.67 4.61 -18.09
N GLY A 85 0.83 3.67 -19.02
CA GLY A 85 0.55 2.24 -18.78
C GLY A 85 1.45 1.64 -17.70
N PHE A 86 2.74 1.96 -17.73
CA PHE A 86 3.69 1.64 -16.64
C PHE A 86 3.23 2.25 -15.31
N MET A 87 2.96 3.56 -15.29
CA MET A 87 2.51 4.28 -14.09
C MET A 87 1.25 3.66 -13.49
N SER A 88 0.26 3.30 -14.33
CA SER A 88 -0.98 2.67 -13.88
C SER A 88 -0.73 1.35 -13.14
N ARG A 89 0.20 0.52 -13.62
CA ARG A 89 0.58 -0.73 -12.95
C ARG A 89 1.28 -0.48 -11.61
N VAL A 90 2.12 0.53 -11.53
CA VAL A 90 2.78 0.95 -10.28
C VAL A 90 1.75 1.48 -9.28
N ALA A 91 0.78 2.28 -9.71
CA ALA A 91 -0.28 2.80 -8.85
C ALA A 91 -1.11 1.68 -8.20
N LEU A 92 -1.48 0.65 -8.97
CA LEU A 92 -2.20 -0.52 -8.42
C LEU A 92 -1.39 -1.25 -7.34
N GLN A 93 -0.07 -1.36 -7.52
CA GLN A 93 0.80 -1.98 -6.53
C GLN A 93 1.01 -1.07 -5.31
N ALA A 94 1.09 0.25 -5.52
CA ALA A 94 1.18 1.23 -4.44
C ALA A 94 -0.01 1.13 -3.49
N GLU A 95 -1.24 1.07 -4.03
CA GLU A 95 -2.46 0.86 -3.23
C GLU A 95 -2.42 -0.47 -2.46
N LYS A 96 -2.02 -1.56 -3.13
CA LYS A 96 -1.90 -2.87 -2.47
C LYS A 96 -0.87 -2.88 -1.33
N MET A 97 0.21 -2.11 -1.47
CA MET A 97 1.28 -2.00 -0.47
C MET A 97 0.99 -0.95 0.60
N ASN A 98 0.01 -0.07 0.37
CA ASN A 98 -0.17 1.18 1.08
C ASN A 98 1.16 1.96 1.20
N HIS A 99 1.87 2.08 0.07
CA HIS A 99 3.16 2.75 -0.03
C HIS A 99 3.27 3.41 -1.40
N HIS A 100 3.30 4.74 -1.44
CA HIS A 100 3.14 5.51 -2.67
C HIS A 100 4.48 6.14 -3.11
N PRO A 101 4.81 6.12 -4.41
CA PRO A 101 5.97 6.84 -4.91
C PRO A 101 5.72 8.33 -4.97
N GLU A 102 6.79 9.11 -4.85
CA GLU A 102 6.83 10.47 -5.36
C GLU A 102 7.30 10.41 -6.81
N TRP A 103 6.58 11.03 -7.75
CA TRP A 103 7.01 11.00 -9.14
C TRP A 103 6.68 12.26 -9.92
N PHE A 104 7.41 12.44 -11.02
CA PHE A 104 7.19 13.48 -12.02
C PHE A 104 7.20 12.84 -13.40
N ASN A 105 6.21 13.19 -14.24
CA ASN A 105 6.09 12.65 -15.59
C ASN A 105 5.99 13.77 -16.62
N VAL A 106 6.80 13.69 -17.67
CA VAL A 106 6.70 14.52 -18.86
C VAL A 106 6.81 13.62 -20.09
N TYR A 107 5.68 13.48 -20.80
CA TYR A 107 5.58 12.62 -21.98
C TYR A 107 6.08 11.20 -21.69
N ASN A 108 7.19 10.79 -22.31
CA ASN A 108 7.75 9.45 -22.20
C ASN A 108 8.75 9.28 -21.05
N LYS A 109 8.97 10.31 -20.22
CA LYS A 109 9.91 10.26 -19.09
C LYS A 109 9.16 10.19 -17.77
N VAL A 110 9.56 9.28 -16.89
CA VAL A 110 9.03 9.15 -15.52
C VAL A 110 10.20 9.17 -14.54
N GLN A 111 10.23 10.19 -13.70
CA GLN A 111 11.18 10.35 -12.60
C GLN A 111 10.50 9.88 -11.31
N ILE A 112 11.14 8.98 -10.57
CA ILE A 112 10.56 8.33 -9.40
C ILE A 112 11.50 8.48 -8.22
N THR A 113 10.98 8.97 -7.11
CA THR A 113 11.65 9.03 -5.80
C THR A 113 10.89 8.16 -4.81
N LEU A 114 11.60 7.33 -4.05
CA LEU A 114 11.04 6.48 -3.01
C LEU A 114 11.69 6.78 -1.66
N THR A 115 10.85 6.98 -0.66
CA THR A 115 11.21 7.04 0.76
C THR A 115 9.98 6.70 1.59
N THR A 116 10.17 6.30 2.84
CA THR A 116 9.08 6.02 3.76
C THR A 116 8.91 7.18 4.73
N HIS A 117 7.85 7.96 4.54
CA HIS A 117 7.54 9.13 5.38
C HIS A 117 7.36 8.78 6.86
N ASP A 118 6.76 7.61 7.16
CA ASP A 118 6.48 7.16 8.53
C ASP A 118 7.76 7.07 9.39
N CYS A 119 8.90 6.68 8.79
CA CYS A 119 10.19 6.59 9.47
C CYS A 119 11.21 7.65 9.04
N GLY A 120 10.80 8.61 8.21
CA GLY A 120 11.67 9.69 7.73
C GLY A 120 12.86 9.23 6.88
N GLY A 121 12.76 8.09 6.20
CA GLY A 121 13.88 7.53 5.45
C GLY A 121 13.58 6.22 4.73
N LEU A 122 14.61 5.56 4.23
CA LEU A 122 14.50 4.31 3.47
C LEU A 122 14.10 3.15 4.37
N SER A 123 13.08 2.42 3.93
CA SER A 123 12.60 1.20 4.57
C SER A 123 12.56 0.02 3.60
N LYS A 124 12.18 -1.15 4.09
CA LYS A 124 11.96 -2.34 3.25
C LYS A 124 10.82 -2.13 2.24
N ARG A 125 9.88 -1.21 2.50
CA ARG A 125 8.79 -0.90 1.56
C ARG A 125 9.32 -0.23 0.30
N ASP A 126 10.28 0.68 0.44
CA ASP A 126 10.94 1.35 -0.68
C ASP A 126 11.69 0.34 -1.55
N ILE A 127 12.45 -0.57 -0.94
CA ILE A 127 13.17 -1.63 -1.66
C ILE A 127 12.20 -2.55 -2.42
N LYS A 128 11.10 -2.96 -1.79
CA LYS A 128 10.07 -3.79 -2.43
C LYS A 128 9.42 -3.06 -3.61
N MET A 129 9.12 -1.78 -3.46
CA MET A 129 8.53 -0.95 -4.51
C MET A 129 9.51 -0.76 -5.68
N ALA A 130 10.79 -0.46 -5.40
CA ALA A 130 11.84 -0.33 -6.40
C ALA A 130 12.00 -1.60 -7.25
N LYS A 131 12.07 -2.77 -6.60
CA LYS A 131 12.14 -4.07 -7.29
C LYS A 131 10.90 -4.36 -8.14
N PHE A 132 9.71 -3.95 -7.67
CA PHE A 132 8.49 -4.08 -8.47
C PHE A 132 8.52 -3.16 -9.70
N ILE A 133 8.92 -1.90 -9.53
CA ILE A 133 9.07 -0.92 -10.60
C ILE A 133 10.01 -1.47 -11.69
N ASP A 134 11.17 -1.99 -11.30
CA ASP A 134 12.14 -2.57 -12.24
C ASP A 134 11.54 -3.74 -13.03
N LYS A 135 10.78 -4.61 -12.35
CA LYS A 135 10.07 -5.72 -13.01
C LYS A 135 9.05 -5.22 -14.03
N VAL A 136 8.28 -4.19 -13.69
CA VAL A 136 7.27 -3.63 -14.61
C VAL A 136 7.94 -2.92 -15.78
N SER A 137 9.01 -2.15 -15.56
CA SER A 137 9.71 -1.41 -16.61
C SER A 137 10.37 -2.34 -17.64
N LEU A 138 10.85 -3.51 -17.22
CA LEU A 138 11.42 -4.53 -18.13
C LEU A 138 10.38 -5.20 -19.05
N SER A 139 9.08 -5.03 -18.75
CA SER A 139 7.98 -5.65 -19.49
C SER A 139 7.21 -4.68 -20.41
N MET A 140 7.77 -3.49 -20.66
CA MET A 140 7.17 -2.41 -21.45
C MET A 140 8.10 -2.00 -22.60
#